data_AF-A0A2W4ZBW2-F1
#
_entry.id   AF-A0A2W4ZBW2-F1
#
_cell.length_a   1.000
_cell.length_b   1.000
_cell.length_c   1.000
_cell.angle_alpha   90.00
_cell.angle_beta   90.00
_cell.angle_gamma   90.00
#
_symmetry.space_group_name_H-M   'P 1'
#
loop_
_entity.id
_entity.type
_entity.pdbx_description
1 polymer ?
#
loop_
_entity_poly.entity_id
_entity_poly.type
_entity_poly.pdbx_seq_one_letter_code
_entity_poly.pdbx_strand_id
1 'polypeptide(L)'
;MLPMLLAIAFAAGQAAPAPAPATAPPVVPIRASKVVLVGDSTTSVSGGWGGSFCAEHVTSFLACVNLARGGRSSGSYRAEGSWKLALAEMQTPGFARTWVVIQFGHNDQPGKPGRSTDLATEFPANLRAYVTETRAAGAIPILVTPLSRRSYKGGRIDNDLAPWADAVRRVARDMDVPLVDLNALTVAELDRNGEAWADGFAQLPRTAAAPSPAARANETNDMPFAERKLSFDRTHLGRAGADHVAALMARALARAVPEMRPTLYQTQPAPPPCNKSDFGSASLPVQVVARTAIVLSDRLGSLRAPVR
;
A
#
# COMPACT_ATOMS: atom_id res chain seq x y z
N MET A 1 98.49 -10.07 1.04
CA MET A 1 97.05 -10.21 0.76
C MET A 1 96.31 -9.75 2.00
N LEU A 2 95.72 -8.56 1.97
CA LEU A 2 95.04 -7.90 3.09
C LEU A 2 93.53 -7.98 2.83
N PRO A 3 92.69 -8.54 3.72
CA PRO A 3 91.27 -8.66 3.45
C PRO A 3 90.55 -7.34 3.76
N MET A 4 89.88 -6.78 2.76
CA MET A 4 89.02 -5.61 2.87
C MET A 4 87.66 -6.05 3.42
N LEU A 5 87.38 -5.75 4.69
CA LEU A 5 86.09 -5.99 5.33
C LEU A 5 85.10 -4.90 4.91
N LEU A 6 84.12 -5.27 4.09
CA LEU A 6 83.00 -4.41 3.68
C LEU A 6 81.93 -4.43 4.79
N ALA A 7 81.81 -3.35 5.55
CA ALA A 7 80.76 -3.18 6.54
C ALA A 7 79.44 -2.78 5.85
N ILE A 8 78.47 -3.69 5.84
CA ILE A 8 77.11 -3.42 5.36
C ILE A 8 76.33 -2.80 6.53
N ALA A 9 76.05 -1.50 6.44
CA ALA A 9 75.18 -0.81 7.39
C ALA A 9 73.70 -1.14 7.07
N PHE A 10 73.04 -1.89 7.95
CA PHE A 10 71.59 -2.05 7.90
C PHE A 10 70.92 -0.78 8.43
N ALA A 11 70.36 0.03 7.53
CA ALA A 11 69.44 1.09 7.91
C ALA A 11 68.08 0.46 8.29
N ALA A 12 67.79 0.39 9.58
CA ALA A 12 66.45 0.03 10.06
C ALA A 12 65.48 1.16 9.67
N GLY A 13 64.72 0.96 8.59
CA GLY A 13 63.61 1.85 8.25
C GLY A 13 62.55 1.79 9.35
N GLN A 14 62.40 2.86 10.12
CA GLN A 14 61.28 3.00 11.04
C GLN A 14 60.01 3.11 10.21
N ALA A 15 59.16 2.09 10.24
CA ALA A 15 57.82 2.16 9.67
C ALA A 15 57.05 3.26 10.42
N ALA A 16 56.52 4.24 9.68
CA ALA A 16 55.65 5.25 10.26
C ALA A 16 54.44 4.55 10.91
N PRO A 17 54.01 4.98 12.11
CA PRO A 17 52.86 4.38 12.78
C PRO A 17 51.64 4.51 11.87
N ALA A 18 50.90 3.40 11.71
CA ALA A 18 49.68 3.39 10.93
C ALA A 18 48.71 4.45 11.47
N PRO A 19 47.99 5.19 10.61
CA PRO A 19 47.01 6.17 11.05
C PRO A 19 46.00 5.50 11.97
N ALA A 20 45.73 6.12 13.12
CA ALA A 20 44.76 5.62 14.08
C ALA A 20 43.41 5.36 13.37
N PRO A 21 42.73 4.24 13.66
CA PRO A 21 41.47 3.93 13.02
C PRO A 21 40.48 5.08 13.26
N ALA A 22 39.93 5.63 12.18
CA ALA A 22 38.93 6.68 12.26
C ALA A 22 37.80 6.24 13.19
N THR A 23 37.44 7.09 14.16
CA THR A 23 36.34 6.82 15.09
C THR A 23 35.08 6.56 14.30
N ALA A 24 34.43 5.41 14.53
CA ALA A 24 33.18 5.06 13.87
C ALA A 24 32.15 6.18 14.10
N PRO A 25 31.32 6.52 13.09
CA PRO A 25 30.28 7.52 13.26
C PRO A 25 29.30 7.11 14.38
N PRO A 26 28.73 8.09 15.11
CA PRO A 26 27.81 7.80 16.20
C PRO A 26 26.58 7.02 15.70
N VAL A 27 26.20 6.00 16.45
CA VAL A 27 25.00 5.19 16.16
C VAL A 27 23.76 6.06 16.37
N VAL A 28 22.92 6.20 15.34
CA VAL A 28 21.63 6.89 15.43
C VAL A 28 20.53 5.83 15.60
N PRO A 29 19.83 5.77 16.76
CA PRO A 29 18.74 4.83 16.95
C PRO A 29 17.58 5.06 15.97
N ILE A 30 17.04 3.98 15.43
CA ILE A 30 15.87 4.03 14.54
C ILE A 30 14.62 4.41 15.33
N ARG A 31 13.80 5.30 14.76
CA ARG A 31 12.46 5.63 15.26
C ARG A 31 11.44 5.28 14.18
N ALA A 32 10.91 4.06 14.24
CA ALA A 32 9.86 3.61 13.32
C ALA A 32 8.48 4.08 13.76
N SER A 33 7.57 4.25 12.81
CA SER A 33 6.15 4.50 13.05
C SER A 33 5.32 3.33 12.51
N LYS A 34 4.00 3.35 12.78
CA LYS A 34 3.05 2.35 12.30
C LYS A 34 1.87 3.00 11.61
N VAL A 35 1.33 2.35 10.57
CA VAL A 35 0.01 2.63 10.03
C VAL A 35 -0.84 1.36 10.08
N VAL A 36 -2.05 1.48 10.63
CA VAL A 36 -3.05 0.41 10.68
C VAL A 36 -4.18 0.74 9.72
N LEU A 37 -4.48 -0.16 8.79
CA LEU A 37 -5.57 0.01 7.83
C LEU A 37 -6.82 -0.73 8.32
N VAL A 38 -7.93 -0.03 8.40
CA VAL A 38 -9.23 -0.56 8.84
C VAL A 38 -10.28 -0.24 7.78
N GLY A 39 -11.05 -1.24 7.38
CA GLY A 39 -12.09 -1.06 6.37
C GLY A 39 -12.72 -2.34 5.87
N ASP A 40 -13.34 -2.21 4.70
CA ASP A 40 -14.07 -3.28 4.03
C ASP A 40 -13.25 -4.02 2.95
N SER A 41 -13.93 -4.73 2.03
CA SER A 41 -13.29 -5.50 0.96
C SER A 41 -12.46 -4.66 -0.01
N THR A 42 -12.71 -3.36 -0.08
CA THR A 42 -11.97 -2.44 -0.96
C THR A 42 -10.68 -1.91 -0.30
N THR A 43 -10.44 -2.24 0.97
CA THR A 43 -9.18 -1.99 1.68
C THR A 43 -8.43 -3.29 1.99
N SER A 44 -9.13 -4.42 2.14
CA SER A 44 -8.54 -5.72 2.55
C SER A 44 -7.50 -6.30 1.59
N VAL A 45 -6.76 -7.30 2.07
CA VAL A 45 -5.65 -7.99 1.37
C VAL A 45 -6.04 -8.65 0.05
N SER A 46 -7.33 -8.96 -0.13
CA SER A 46 -7.90 -9.43 -1.38
C SER A 46 -9.03 -8.51 -1.81
N GLY A 47 -8.92 -7.95 -3.01
CA GLY A 47 -9.93 -7.04 -3.56
C GLY A 47 -9.78 -5.57 -3.17
N GLY A 48 -8.81 -5.23 -2.32
CA GLY A 48 -8.60 -3.87 -1.84
C GLY A 48 -7.23 -3.28 -2.14
N TRP A 49 -7.11 -1.96 -1.98
CA TRP A 49 -5.89 -1.20 -2.24
C TRP A 49 -4.83 -1.37 -1.12
N GLY A 50 -5.23 -1.75 0.09
CA GLY A 50 -4.37 -1.72 1.27
C GLY A 50 -3.16 -2.65 1.19
N GLY A 51 -3.30 -3.81 0.52
CA GLY A 51 -2.18 -4.72 0.28
C GLY A 51 -1.07 -4.07 -0.57
N SER A 52 -1.45 -3.50 -1.72
CA SER A 52 -0.50 -2.77 -2.59
C SER A 52 0.07 -1.54 -1.90
N PHE A 53 -0.71 -0.81 -1.10
CA PHE A 53 -0.20 0.31 -0.32
C PHE A 53 0.91 -0.11 0.67
N CYS A 54 0.67 -1.15 1.47
CA CYS A 54 1.67 -1.65 2.40
C CYS A 54 2.91 -2.24 1.70
N ALA A 55 2.77 -2.79 0.50
CA ALA A 55 3.87 -3.39 -0.24
C ALA A 55 4.75 -2.35 -0.97
N GLU A 56 4.13 -1.35 -1.59
CA GLU A 56 4.81 -0.51 -2.60
C GLU A 56 4.97 0.96 -2.19
N HIS A 57 4.25 1.41 -1.15
CA HIS A 57 4.11 2.86 -0.86
C HIS A 57 4.60 3.30 0.52
N VAL A 58 5.12 2.38 1.34
CA VAL A 58 5.66 2.70 2.67
C VAL A 58 7.15 2.41 2.73
N THR A 59 7.88 3.25 3.45
CA THR A 59 9.31 3.02 3.73
C THR A 59 9.52 1.92 4.76
N SER A 60 10.75 1.42 4.90
CA SER A 60 11.12 0.49 5.98
C SER A 60 11.02 1.10 7.40
N PHE A 61 10.78 2.41 7.52
CA PHE A 61 10.55 3.11 8.79
C PHE A 61 9.06 3.19 9.17
N LEU A 62 8.16 2.63 8.36
CA LEU A 62 6.73 2.59 8.62
C LEU A 62 6.20 1.16 8.53
N ALA A 63 5.93 0.54 9.67
CA ALA A 63 5.22 -0.73 9.70
C ALA A 63 3.79 -0.52 9.19
N CYS A 64 3.33 -1.36 8.26
CA CYS A 64 1.99 -1.28 7.68
C CYS A 64 1.22 -2.55 7.97
N VAL A 65 0.11 -2.43 8.71
CA VAL A 65 -0.72 -3.57 9.12
C VAL A 65 -2.12 -3.39 8.54
N ASN A 66 -2.51 -4.28 7.63
CA ASN A 66 -3.83 -4.24 7.02
C ASN A 66 -4.80 -5.16 7.77
N LEU A 67 -5.70 -4.56 8.56
CA LEU A 67 -6.74 -5.26 9.32
C LEU A 67 -8.13 -5.10 8.69
N ALA A 68 -8.24 -4.56 7.48
CA ALA A 68 -9.51 -4.46 6.77
C ALA A 68 -10.05 -5.86 6.41
N ARG A 69 -11.38 -6.02 6.42
CA ARG A 69 -12.04 -7.31 6.22
C ARG A 69 -13.14 -7.24 5.18
N GLY A 70 -13.11 -8.20 4.26
CA GLY A 70 -14.10 -8.31 3.21
C GLY A 70 -15.54 -8.44 3.73
N GLY A 71 -16.46 -7.70 3.11
CA GLY A 71 -17.89 -7.77 3.41
C GLY A 71 -18.35 -7.09 4.70
N ARG A 72 -17.47 -6.35 5.41
CA ARG A 72 -17.84 -5.66 6.65
C ARG A 72 -18.31 -4.24 6.39
N SER A 73 -19.27 -3.79 7.19
CA SER A 73 -19.69 -2.39 7.31
C SER A 73 -19.04 -1.73 8.51
N SER A 74 -19.25 -0.42 8.70
CA SER A 74 -18.82 0.30 9.90
C SER A 74 -19.40 -0.29 11.19
N GLY A 75 -20.59 -0.90 11.14
CA GLY A 75 -21.23 -1.55 12.28
C GLY A 75 -20.75 -2.99 12.47
N SER A 76 -20.79 -3.79 11.40
CA SER A 76 -20.52 -5.23 11.51
C SER A 76 -19.06 -5.53 11.86
N TYR A 77 -18.10 -4.68 11.43
CA TYR A 77 -16.69 -4.81 11.80
C TYR A 77 -16.47 -4.66 13.32
N ARG A 78 -17.29 -3.83 13.97
CA ARG A 78 -17.26 -3.66 15.43
C ARG A 78 -17.94 -4.86 16.11
N ALA A 79 -19.14 -5.22 15.65
CA ALA A 79 -19.94 -6.28 16.22
C ALA A 79 -19.22 -7.64 16.26
N GLU A 80 -18.43 -7.95 15.25
CA GLU A 80 -17.69 -9.23 15.17
C GLU A 80 -16.35 -9.24 15.94
N GLY A 81 -15.97 -8.13 16.57
CA GLY A 81 -14.71 -8.02 17.33
C GLY A 81 -13.47 -7.63 16.51
N SER A 82 -13.58 -7.38 15.21
CA SER A 82 -12.45 -6.92 14.39
C SER A 82 -11.89 -5.58 14.86
N TRP A 83 -12.75 -4.69 15.35
CA TRP A 83 -12.30 -3.43 15.96
C TRP A 83 -11.47 -3.64 17.23
N LYS A 84 -11.80 -4.63 18.04
CA LYS A 84 -11.01 -4.98 19.23
C LYS A 84 -9.57 -5.37 18.87
N LEU A 85 -9.39 -6.10 17.77
CA LEU A 85 -8.05 -6.45 17.26
C LEU A 85 -7.29 -5.20 16.80
N ALA A 86 -7.97 -4.28 16.10
CA ALA A 86 -7.34 -3.03 15.67
C ALA A 86 -6.92 -2.15 16.86
N LEU A 87 -7.74 -2.05 17.90
CA LEU A 87 -7.39 -1.32 19.14
C LEU A 87 -6.15 -1.92 19.81
N ALA A 88 -6.06 -3.25 19.92
CA ALA A 88 -4.88 -3.91 20.46
C ALA A 88 -3.63 -3.65 19.62
N GLU A 89 -3.75 -3.68 18.29
CA GLU A 89 -2.65 -3.39 17.36
C GLU A 89 -2.13 -1.95 17.50
N MET A 90 -3.05 -0.98 17.71
CA MET A 90 -2.69 0.42 17.93
C MET A 90 -1.81 0.63 19.16
N GLN A 91 -2.03 -0.17 20.20
CA GLN A 91 -1.35 -0.09 21.50
C GLN A 91 -0.07 -0.92 21.57
N THR A 92 0.34 -1.56 20.49
CA THR A 92 1.59 -2.33 20.47
C THR A 92 2.79 -1.39 20.72
N PRO A 93 3.66 -1.68 21.70
CA PRO A 93 4.79 -0.82 22.03
C PRO A 93 5.87 -0.80 20.93
N GLY A 94 6.78 0.17 21.00
CA GLY A 94 7.98 0.24 20.17
C GLY A 94 7.88 1.15 18.93
N PHE A 95 6.72 1.74 18.65
CA PHE A 95 6.53 2.70 17.56
C PHE A 95 6.43 4.13 18.10
N ALA A 96 7.06 5.07 17.39
CA ALA A 96 7.05 6.48 17.77
C ALA A 96 5.68 7.14 17.55
N ARG A 97 4.97 6.71 16.51
CA ARG A 97 3.61 7.16 16.16
C ARG A 97 2.84 6.01 15.53
N THR A 98 1.53 6.01 15.75
CA THR A 98 0.59 5.09 15.08
C THR A 98 -0.51 5.90 14.41
N TRP A 99 -0.67 5.73 13.10
CA TRP A 99 -1.81 6.25 12.34
C TRP A 99 -2.82 5.14 12.09
N VAL A 100 -4.10 5.49 12.04
CA VAL A 100 -5.18 4.55 11.70
C VAL A 100 -5.99 5.12 10.55
N VAL A 101 -5.91 4.45 9.41
CA VAL A 101 -6.64 4.81 8.20
C VAL A 101 -7.95 4.02 8.18
N ILE A 102 -9.08 4.72 8.23
CA ILE A 102 -10.42 4.13 8.42
C ILE A 102 -11.27 4.40 7.18
N GLN A 103 -11.71 3.35 6.48
CA GLN A 103 -12.53 3.43 5.27
C GLN A 103 -13.72 2.45 5.30
N PHE A 104 -14.94 2.98 5.32
CA PHE A 104 -16.20 2.20 5.24
C PHE A 104 -17.22 2.87 4.31
N GLY A 105 -18.31 2.16 4.00
CA GLY A 105 -19.42 2.66 3.18
C GLY A 105 -20.03 1.61 2.26
N HIS A 106 -19.25 0.70 1.65
CA HIS A 106 -19.76 -0.23 0.62
C HIS A 106 -20.76 -1.25 1.13
N ASN A 107 -20.63 -1.65 2.40
CA ASN A 107 -21.51 -2.64 3.04
C ASN A 107 -22.50 -2.00 4.00
N ASP A 108 -22.34 -0.70 4.25
CA ASP A 108 -23.25 0.12 5.03
C ASP A 108 -24.52 0.48 4.23
N GLN A 109 -24.38 0.63 2.90
CA GLN A 109 -25.53 0.75 1.99
C GLN A 109 -26.61 -0.33 2.25
N PRO A 110 -27.91 0.03 2.10
CA PRO A 110 -29.01 -0.93 2.19
C PRO A 110 -28.88 -2.13 1.24
N GLY A 111 -29.55 -3.23 1.57
CA GLY A 111 -29.62 -4.42 0.71
C GLY A 111 -28.67 -5.56 1.09
N LYS A 112 -27.97 -5.46 2.24
CA LYS A 112 -27.09 -6.51 2.76
C LYS A 112 -27.51 -6.88 4.19
N PRO A 113 -28.35 -7.91 4.37
CA PRO A 113 -28.83 -8.34 5.69
C PRO A 113 -27.68 -8.54 6.68
N GLY A 114 -27.82 -7.98 7.88
CA GLY A 114 -26.82 -8.04 8.95
C GLY A 114 -25.56 -7.19 8.75
N ARG A 115 -25.53 -6.32 7.72
CA ARG A 115 -24.38 -5.46 7.41
C ARG A 115 -24.78 -4.00 7.21
N SER A 116 -25.90 -3.72 6.58
CA SER A 116 -26.34 -2.33 6.34
C SER A 116 -26.45 -1.54 7.64
N THR A 117 -26.12 -0.25 7.57
CA THR A 117 -26.32 0.71 8.67
C THR A 117 -27.24 1.82 8.19
N ASP A 118 -27.93 2.49 9.10
CA ASP A 118 -28.68 3.69 8.75
C ASP A 118 -27.73 4.87 8.48
N LEU A 119 -27.91 5.53 7.33
CA LEU A 119 -27.03 6.62 6.88
C LEU A 119 -27.13 7.87 7.76
N ALA A 120 -28.29 8.13 8.36
CA ALA A 120 -28.50 9.33 9.16
C ALA A 120 -28.05 9.15 10.61
N THR A 121 -28.26 7.96 11.17
CA THR A 121 -28.15 7.71 12.62
C THR A 121 -27.00 6.79 12.98
N GLU A 122 -26.79 5.67 12.27
CA GLU A 122 -25.82 4.65 12.68
C GLU A 122 -24.44 4.87 12.07
N PHE A 123 -24.36 5.14 10.76
CA PHE A 123 -23.06 5.26 10.10
C PHE A 123 -22.21 6.43 10.61
N PRO A 124 -22.73 7.66 10.72
CA PRO A 124 -21.96 8.74 11.31
C PRO A 124 -21.59 8.44 12.77
N ALA A 125 -22.46 7.82 13.55
CA ALA A 125 -22.18 7.45 14.94
C ALA A 125 -21.03 6.43 15.03
N ASN A 126 -21.02 5.41 14.17
CA ASN A 126 -19.92 4.44 14.10
C ASN A 126 -18.59 5.11 13.74
N LEU A 127 -18.58 6.00 12.73
CA LEU A 127 -17.38 6.75 12.36
C LEU A 127 -16.86 7.62 13.51
N ARG A 128 -17.76 8.30 14.24
CA ARG A 128 -17.38 9.09 15.42
C ARG A 128 -16.79 8.21 16.52
N ALA A 129 -17.36 7.03 16.75
CA ALA A 129 -16.83 6.07 17.71
C ALA A 129 -15.41 5.60 17.34
N TYR A 130 -15.17 5.24 16.07
CA TYR A 130 -13.83 4.88 15.59
C TYR A 130 -12.80 5.99 15.85
N VAL A 131 -13.13 7.24 15.51
CA VAL A 131 -12.23 8.38 15.74
C VAL A 131 -11.93 8.56 17.22
N THR A 132 -12.96 8.57 18.07
CA THR A 132 -12.81 8.76 19.52
C THR A 132 -11.96 7.67 20.14
N GLU A 133 -12.21 6.41 19.78
CA GLU A 133 -11.51 5.26 20.36
C GLU A 133 -10.07 5.14 19.83
N THR A 134 -9.80 5.49 18.56
CA THR A 134 -8.43 5.61 18.05
C THR A 134 -7.63 6.64 18.84
N ARG A 135 -8.21 7.81 19.11
CA ARG A 135 -7.56 8.85 19.92
C ARG A 135 -7.32 8.36 21.35
N ALA A 136 -8.30 7.69 21.95
CA ALA A 136 -8.16 7.10 23.29
C ALA A 136 -7.08 6.02 23.37
N ALA A 137 -6.82 5.31 22.26
CA ALA A 137 -5.72 4.35 22.15
C ALA A 137 -4.34 5.01 21.91
N GLY A 138 -4.25 6.35 21.87
CA GLY A 138 -3.02 7.10 21.63
C GLY A 138 -2.59 7.15 20.17
N ALA A 139 -3.46 6.75 19.23
CA ALA A 139 -3.20 6.76 17.80
C ALA A 139 -3.90 7.94 17.09
N ILE A 140 -3.47 8.24 15.87
CA ILE A 140 -3.97 9.36 15.07
C ILE A 140 -4.95 8.83 14.01
N PRO A 141 -6.26 9.14 14.12
CA PRO A 141 -7.24 8.69 13.12
C PRO A 141 -7.11 9.50 11.83
N ILE A 142 -7.38 8.83 10.71
CA ILE A 142 -7.50 9.41 9.37
C ILE A 142 -8.74 8.80 8.74
N LEU A 143 -9.69 9.63 8.34
CA LEU A 143 -10.89 9.16 7.65
C LEU A 143 -10.68 9.14 6.14
N VAL A 144 -11.21 8.11 5.50
CA VAL A 144 -11.19 7.93 4.05
C VAL A 144 -12.61 7.70 3.56
N THR A 145 -13.07 8.50 2.60
CA THR A 145 -14.35 8.26 1.93
C THR A 145 -14.29 6.93 1.16
N PRO A 146 -15.40 6.16 1.03
CA PRO A 146 -15.39 4.95 0.22
C PRO A 146 -15.04 5.26 -1.25
N LEU A 147 -14.10 4.52 -1.83
CA LEU A 147 -13.81 4.64 -3.27
C LEU A 147 -15.07 4.36 -4.10
N SER A 148 -15.17 4.96 -5.28
CA SER A 148 -16.35 4.77 -6.13
C SER A 148 -16.39 3.38 -6.75
N ARG A 149 -17.59 2.83 -6.90
CA ARG A 149 -17.79 1.68 -7.78
C ARG A 149 -17.55 2.11 -9.22
N ARG A 150 -17.10 1.17 -10.04
CA ARG A 150 -16.80 1.37 -11.46
C ARG A 150 -18.03 1.16 -12.35
N SER A 151 -19.21 1.55 -11.86
CA SER A 151 -20.49 1.45 -12.57
C SER A 151 -20.80 2.75 -13.29
N TYR A 152 -21.25 2.64 -14.54
CA TYR A 152 -21.52 3.79 -15.40
C TYR A 152 -23.01 3.88 -15.76
N LYS A 153 -23.52 5.11 -15.81
CA LYS A 153 -24.84 5.47 -16.31
C LYS A 153 -24.73 6.70 -17.20
N GLY A 154 -25.10 6.57 -18.46
CA GLY A 154 -24.98 7.67 -19.43
C GLY A 154 -23.53 8.12 -19.68
N GLY A 155 -22.58 7.18 -19.67
CA GLY A 155 -21.16 7.47 -19.92
C GLY A 155 -20.41 8.10 -18.75
N ARG A 156 -21.05 8.27 -17.59
CA ARG A 156 -20.46 8.83 -16.36
C ARG A 156 -20.62 7.85 -15.21
N ILE A 157 -19.80 7.99 -14.17
CA ILE A 157 -19.90 7.18 -12.97
C ILE A 157 -21.24 7.38 -12.27
N ASP A 158 -21.92 6.26 -12.03
CA ASP A 158 -23.10 6.18 -11.18
C ASP A 158 -22.65 6.10 -9.71
N ASN A 159 -22.35 7.27 -9.11
CA ASN A 159 -21.75 7.37 -7.78
C ASN A 159 -22.78 7.14 -6.66
N ASP A 160 -23.25 5.90 -6.52
CA ASP A 160 -24.18 5.45 -5.48
C ASP A 160 -23.65 5.61 -4.04
N LEU A 161 -22.33 5.80 -3.89
CA LEU A 161 -21.65 6.02 -2.61
C LEU A 161 -21.50 7.50 -2.23
N ALA A 162 -21.92 8.45 -3.07
CA ALA A 162 -21.82 9.89 -2.76
C ALA A 162 -22.43 10.26 -1.39
N PRO A 163 -23.63 9.78 -0.99
CA PRO A 163 -24.21 10.13 0.30
C PRO A 163 -23.37 9.63 1.50
N TRP A 164 -22.74 8.47 1.34
CA TRP A 164 -21.84 7.87 2.34
C TRP A 164 -20.52 8.63 2.43
N ALA A 165 -19.96 9.02 1.29
CA ALA A 165 -18.78 9.88 1.24
C ALA A 165 -19.07 11.25 1.89
N ASP A 166 -20.24 11.83 1.68
CA ASP A 166 -20.63 13.09 2.32
C ASP A 166 -20.76 12.95 3.85
N ALA A 167 -21.25 11.82 4.34
CA ALA A 167 -21.27 11.54 5.78
C ALA A 167 -19.84 11.48 6.36
N VAL A 168 -18.90 10.81 5.67
CA VAL A 168 -17.49 10.78 6.08
C VAL A 168 -16.88 12.19 6.08
N ARG A 169 -17.11 12.99 5.02
CA ARG A 169 -16.66 14.39 4.95
C ARG A 169 -17.17 15.23 6.12
N ARG A 170 -18.46 15.09 6.45
CA ARG A 170 -19.08 15.78 7.59
C ARG A 170 -18.43 15.37 8.92
N VAL A 171 -18.28 14.07 9.17
CA VAL A 171 -17.65 13.58 10.42
C VAL A 171 -16.19 14.04 10.52
N ALA A 172 -15.43 13.97 9.45
CA ALA A 172 -14.03 14.42 9.43
C ALA A 172 -13.89 15.89 9.80
N ARG A 173 -14.73 16.75 9.20
CA ARG A 173 -14.77 18.18 9.54
C ARG A 173 -15.22 18.39 11.00
N ASP A 174 -16.31 17.78 11.42
CA ASP A 174 -16.90 18.01 12.74
C ASP A 174 -16.00 17.54 13.89
N MET A 175 -15.15 16.54 13.64
CA MET A 175 -14.23 15.98 14.64
C MET A 175 -12.78 16.44 14.47
N ASP A 176 -12.52 17.32 13.51
CA ASP A 176 -11.17 17.79 13.14
C ASP A 176 -10.21 16.61 12.90
N VAL A 177 -10.54 15.77 11.92
CA VAL A 177 -9.77 14.59 11.53
C VAL A 177 -9.29 14.75 10.10
N PRO A 178 -8.01 14.44 9.79
CA PRO A 178 -7.52 14.42 8.43
C PRO A 178 -8.40 13.54 7.52
N LEU A 179 -8.70 14.05 6.34
CA LEU A 179 -9.56 13.40 5.36
C LEU A 179 -8.78 13.08 4.08
N VAL A 180 -8.89 11.84 3.62
CA VAL A 180 -8.60 11.46 2.24
C VAL A 180 -9.91 11.25 1.49
N ASP A 181 -10.22 12.17 0.58
CA ASP A 181 -11.42 12.10 -0.26
C ASP A 181 -11.20 11.18 -1.48
N LEU A 182 -11.04 9.89 -1.20
CA LEU A 182 -10.82 8.87 -2.22
C LEU A 182 -12.00 8.72 -3.19
N ASN A 183 -13.22 9.00 -2.75
CA ASN A 183 -14.41 8.97 -3.59
C ASN A 183 -14.28 10.00 -4.72
N ALA A 184 -14.02 11.27 -4.37
CA ALA A 184 -13.86 12.33 -5.37
C ALA A 184 -12.68 12.04 -6.32
N LEU A 185 -11.56 11.56 -5.78
CA LEU A 185 -10.38 11.22 -6.58
C LEU A 185 -10.68 10.11 -7.60
N THR A 186 -11.33 9.03 -7.16
CA THR A 186 -11.65 7.89 -8.04
C THR A 186 -12.73 8.23 -9.05
N VAL A 187 -13.80 8.93 -8.67
CA VAL A 187 -14.82 9.42 -9.62
C VAL A 187 -14.18 10.26 -10.73
N ALA A 188 -13.29 11.20 -10.37
CA ALA A 188 -12.67 12.09 -11.35
C ALA A 188 -11.78 11.35 -12.36
N GLU A 189 -11.04 10.32 -11.95
CA GLU A 189 -10.24 9.53 -12.87
C GLU A 189 -11.09 8.57 -13.72
N LEU A 190 -12.11 7.98 -13.13
CA LEU A 190 -13.02 7.08 -13.84
C LEU A 190 -13.83 7.85 -14.90
N ASP A 191 -14.42 8.99 -14.57
CA ASP A 191 -15.14 9.85 -15.53
C ASP A 191 -14.23 10.32 -16.67
N ARG A 192 -12.94 10.57 -16.39
CA ARG A 192 -11.97 11.02 -17.41
C ARG A 192 -11.62 9.92 -18.41
N ASN A 193 -11.49 8.67 -17.95
CA ASN A 193 -10.95 7.58 -18.77
C ASN A 193 -12.04 6.62 -19.30
N GLY A 194 -13.22 6.60 -18.69
CA GLY A 194 -14.36 5.81 -19.13
C GLY A 194 -14.34 4.34 -18.72
N GLU A 195 -15.41 3.64 -19.09
CA GLU A 195 -15.73 2.30 -18.60
C GLU A 195 -14.72 1.23 -19.01
N ALA A 196 -14.26 1.24 -20.26
CA ALA A 196 -13.30 0.24 -20.75
C ALA A 196 -11.98 0.27 -19.97
N TRP A 197 -11.49 1.48 -19.63
CA TRP A 197 -10.32 1.64 -18.77
C TRP A 197 -10.58 1.13 -17.35
N ALA A 198 -11.75 1.44 -16.80
CA ALA A 198 -12.14 1.02 -15.46
C ALA A 198 -12.31 -0.51 -15.32
N ASP A 199 -12.78 -1.19 -16.36
CA ASP A 199 -12.93 -2.66 -16.36
C ASP A 199 -11.58 -3.37 -16.20
N GLY A 200 -10.46 -2.75 -16.62
CA GLY A 200 -9.10 -3.24 -16.40
C GLY A 200 -8.67 -3.30 -14.94
N PHE A 201 -9.44 -2.71 -14.02
CA PHE A 201 -9.17 -2.74 -12.58
C PHE A 201 -9.94 -3.81 -11.82
N ALA A 202 -10.80 -4.59 -12.48
CA ALA A 202 -11.47 -5.73 -11.85
C ALA A 202 -10.49 -6.88 -11.52
N GLN A 203 -10.90 -7.79 -10.63
CA GLN A 203 -10.06 -8.93 -10.24
C GLN A 203 -9.86 -9.94 -11.37
N LEU A 204 -10.87 -10.08 -12.24
CA LEU A 204 -10.84 -10.90 -13.44
C LEU A 204 -11.45 -10.10 -14.60
N PRO A 205 -11.11 -10.41 -15.86
CA PRO A 205 -11.75 -9.79 -17.02
C PRO A 205 -13.22 -10.19 -17.15
N ARG A 206 -14.01 -9.42 -17.90
CA ARG A 206 -15.44 -9.69 -18.17
C ARG A 206 -15.72 -11.07 -18.76
N THR A 207 -14.74 -11.64 -19.46
CA THR A 207 -14.83 -12.95 -20.11
C THR A 207 -14.63 -14.11 -19.14
N ALA A 208 -14.27 -13.85 -17.88
CA ALA A 208 -14.10 -14.90 -16.88
C ALA A 208 -15.45 -15.53 -16.52
N ALA A 209 -15.45 -16.85 -16.33
CA ALA A 209 -16.64 -17.57 -15.88
C ALA A 209 -17.13 -17.04 -14.52
N ALA A 210 -18.45 -17.01 -14.33
CA ALA A 210 -19.03 -16.62 -13.05
C ALA A 210 -18.59 -17.61 -11.96
N PRO A 211 -18.26 -17.12 -10.73
CA PRO A 211 -17.93 -18.00 -9.63
C PRO A 211 -19.13 -18.86 -9.25
N SER A 212 -18.88 -20.12 -8.87
CA SER A 212 -19.93 -21.06 -8.44
C SER A 212 -20.71 -20.52 -7.22
N PRO A 213 -22.05 -20.71 -7.14
CA PRO A 213 -22.92 -20.15 -6.08
C PRO A 213 -22.63 -20.64 -4.65
N ALA A 214 -21.80 -21.66 -4.47
CA ALA A 214 -21.74 -22.47 -3.25
C ALA A 214 -20.97 -21.85 -2.07
N ALA A 215 -20.28 -20.72 -2.20
CA ALA A 215 -19.22 -20.38 -1.25
C ALA A 215 -19.58 -19.30 -0.22
N ARG A 216 -20.48 -19.60 0.74
CA ARG A 216 -20.54 -18.86 2.01
C ARG A 216 -19.34 -19.26 2.88
N ALA A 217 -18.29 -18.44 2.88
CA ALA A 217 -17.26 -18.41 3.92
C ALA A 217 -16.35 -17.18 3.73
N ASN A 218 -15.89 -16.64 4.85
CA ASN A 218 -14.73 -15.75 5.05
C ASN A 218 -13.50 -16.21 4.25
N GLU A 219 -12.46 -15.36 4.14
CA GLU A 219 -11.19 -15.68 3.44
C GLU A 219 -10.41 -16.87 4.05
N THR A 220 -10.95 -17.51 5.09
CA THR A 220 -10.40 -18.68 5.77
C THR A 220 -11.31 -19.88 5.49
N ASN A 221 -10.84 -20.83 4.70
CA ASN A 221 -11.44 -22.16 4.59
C ASN A 221 -10.42 -23.18 5.12
N ASP A 222 -10.88 -24.22 5.81
CA ASP A 222 -10.05 -25.28 6.37
C ASP A 222 -9.56 -26.28 5.29
N MET A 223 -8.85 -25.80 4.27
CA MET A 223 -8.25 -26.59 3.18
C MET A 223 -6.82 -26.09 2.94
N PRO A 224 -5.87 -26.88 2.38
CA PRO A 224 -4.44 -26.75 2.73
C PRO A 224 -3.85 -25.36 2.43
N PHE A 225 -4.43 -24.61 1.50
CA PHE A 225 -4.27 -23.16 1.40
C PHE A 225 -5.62 -22.47 1.27
N ALA A 226 -5.73 -21.27 1.83
CA ALA A 226 -6.87 -20.40 1.58
C ALA A 226 -6.93 -19.99 0.09
N GLU A 227 -8.11 -20.08 -0.51
CA GLU A 227 -8.33 -19.72 -1.91
C GLU A 227 -8.98 -18.34 -2.05
N ARG A 228 -8.45 -17.52 -2.96
CA ARG A 228 -9.08 -16.25 -3.32
C ARG A 228 -10.27 -16.48 -4.24
N LYS A 229 -11.44 -16.01 -3.83
CA LYS A 229 -12.64 -15.99 -4.67
C LYS A 229 -12.64 -14.74 -5.54
N LEU A 230 -12.00 -14.82 -6.69
CA LEU A 230 -11.90 -13.70 -7.64
C LEU A 230 -13.10 -13.71 -8.60
N SER A 231 -13.57 -12.53 -8.97
CA SER A 231 -14.64 -12.35 -9.95
C SER A 231 -14.50 -11.07 -10.75
N PHE A 232 -15.11 -11.00 -11.93
CA PHE A 232 -15.38 -9.70 -12.53
C PHE A 232 -16.53 -9.04 -11.75
N ASP A 233 -16.23 -7.92 -11.11
CA ASP A 233 -17.22 -6.99 -10.61
C ASP A 233 -16.66 -5.56 -10.61
N ARG A 234 -17.55 -4.59 -10.37
CA ARG A 234 -17.23 -3.16 -10.40
C ARG A 234 -16.88 -2.57 -9.02
N THR A 235 -16.58 -3.41 -8.04
CA THR A 235 -16.25 -3.01 -6.67
C THR A 235 -14.82 -3.43 -6.32
N HIS A 236 -14.54 -4.72 -6.34
CA HIS A 236 -13.27 -5.30 -5.89
C HIS A 236 -12.17 -5.06 -6.92
N LEU A 237 -11.00 -4.70 -6.43
CA LEU A 237 -9.83 -4.37 -7.22
C LEU A 237 -9.00 -5.62 -7.50
N GLY A 238 -8.66 -5.83 -8.77
CA GLY A 238 -7.53 -6.68 -9.16
C GLY A 238 -6.20 -6.00 -8.86
N ARG A 239 -5.07 -6.64 -9.20
CA ARG A 239 -3.73 -6.11 -8.91
C ARG A 239 -3.53 -4.69 -9.46
N ALA A 240 -3.85 -4.47 -10.73
CA ALA A 240 -3.68 -3.15 -11.35
C ALA A 240 -4.57 -2.09 -10.70
N GLY A 241 -5.83 -2.43 -10.36
CA GLY A 241 -6.71 -1.53 -9.63
C GLY A 241 -6.20 -1.21 -8.23
N ALA A 242 -5.68 -2.21 -7.52
CA ALA A 242 -5.12 -2.05 -6.19
C ALA A 242 -3.88 -1.16 -6.20
N ASP A 243 -2.95 -1.37 -7.15
CA ASP A 243 -1.75 -0.56 -7.33
C ASP A 243 -2.11 0.89 -7.70
N HIS A 244 -3.08 1.08 -8.60
CA HIS A 244 -3.54 2.41 -9.02
C HIS A 244 -4.15 3.20 -7.86
N VAL A 245 -5.06 2.58 -7.10
CA VAL A 245 -5.71 3.21 -5.95
C VAL A 245 -4.73 3.41 -4.80
N ALA A 246 -3.77 2.50 -4.58
CA ALA A 246 -2.72 2.66 -3.59
C ALA A 246 -1.83 3.89 -3.87
N ALA A 247 -1.51 4.16 -5.15
CA ALA A 247 -0.78 5.35 -5.56
C ALA A 247 -1.59 6.65 -5.36
N LEU A 248 -2.91 6.61 -5.55
CA LEU A 248 -3.79 7.72 -5.16
C LEU A 248 -3.76 7.94 -3.65
N MET A 249 -3.89 6.87 -2.86
CA MET A 249 -3.87 6.91 -1.41
C MET A 249 -2.57 7.48 -0.86
N ALA A 250 -1.41 7.03 -1.33
CA ALA A 250 -0.11 7.54 -0.88
C ALA A 250 0.03 9.05 -1.14
N ARG A 251 -0.33 9.51 -2.35
CA ARG A 251 -0.29 10.94 -2.71
C ARG A 251 -1.29 11.77 -1.88
N ALA A 252 -2.48 11.22 -1.61
CA ALA A 252 -3.50 11.90 -0.83
C ALA A 252 -3.14 11.97 0.66
N LEU A 253 -2.62 10.89 1.24
CA LEU A 253 -2.12 10.85 2.61
C LEU A 253 -0.95 11.81 2.82
N ALA A 254 0.00 11.85 1.89
CA ALA A 254 1.08 12.83 1.91
C ALA A 254 0.56 14.28 1.96
N ARG A 255 -0.58 14.59 1.34
CA ARG A 255 -1.20 15.93 1.41
C ARG A 255 -1.97 16.14 2.71
N ALA A 256 -2.83 15.19 3.07
CA ALA A 256 -3.73 15.30 4.23
C ALA A 256 -2.99 15.22 5.58
N VAL A 257 -1.87 14.48 5.63
CA VAL A 257 -1.07 14.25 6.82
C VAL A 257 0.41 14.48 6.48
N PRO A 258 0.87 15.75 6.46
CA PRO A 258 2.25 16.09 6.08
C PRO A 258 3.33 15.33 6.85
N GLU A 259 3.06 14.97 8.12
CA GLU A 259 3.97 14.19 8.96
C GLU A 259 4.25 12.78 8.42
N MET A 260 3.36 12.22 7.60
CA MET A 260 3.58 10.91 6.97
C MET A 260 4.49 11.01 5.73
N ARG A 261 4.70 12.20 5.14
CA ARG A 261 5.47 12.35 3.88
C ARG A 261 6.84 11.64 3.88
N PRO A 262 7.69 11.75 4.94
CA PRO A 262 9.00 11.11 4.94
C PRO A 262 8.94 9.58 5.00
N THR A 263 7.77 9.03 5.29
CA THR A 263 7.54 7.59 5.45
C THR A 263 6.85 6.93 4.27
N LEU A 264 6.51 7.71 3.23
CA LEU A 264 5.77 7.26 2.04
C LEU A 264 6.64 7.35 0.79
N TYR A 265 6.55 6.35 -0.07
CA TYR A 265 7.13 6.41 -1.41
C TYR A 265 6.12 6.98 -2.41
N GLN A 266 6.63 7.85 -3.28
CA GLN A 266 5.92 8.27 -4.48
C GLN A 266 6.29 7.32 -5.63
N THR A 267 5.60 6.18 -5.70
CA THR A 267 5.69 5.30 -6.87
C THR A 267 4.65 5.71 -7.90
N GLN A 268 4.98 5.54 -9.19
CA GLN A 268 4.02 5.76 -10.27
C GLN A 268 2.98 4.63 -10.25
N PRO A 269 1.70 4.92 -10.55
CA PRO A 269 0.71 3.87 -10.73
C PRO A 269 1.20 2.88 -11.79
N ALA A 270 1.00 1.58 -11.57
CA ALA A 270 1.16 0.62 -12.65
C ALA A 270 0.19 1.00 -13.79
N PRO A 271 0.62 0.98 -15.07
CA PRO A 271 -0.31 1.18 -16.16
C PRO A 271 -1.42 0.11 -16.08
N PRO A 272 -2.66 0.45 -16.47
CA PRO A 272 -3.74 -0.53 -16.55
C PRO A 272 -3.29 -1.69 -17.47
N PRO A 273 -3.76 -2.92 -17.23
CA PRO A 273 -3.46 -4.04 -18.11
C PRO A 273 -4.03 -3.72 -19.50
N CYS A 274 -3.15 -3.54 -20.48
CA CYS A 274 -3.56 -3.30 -21.87
C CYS A 274 -4.40 -4.47 -22.39
N ASN A 275 -5.40 -4.16 -23.21
CA ASN A 275 -6.20 -5.20 -23.84
C ASN A 275 -5.35 -5.89 -24.91
N LYS A 276 -5.49 -7.19 -25.14
CA LYS A 276 -4.69 -7.90 -26.17
C LYS A 276 -4.86 -7.28 -27.57
N SER A 277 -5.97 -6.58 -27.81
CA SER A 277 -6.25 -5.84 -29.04
C SER A 277 -5.40 -4.57 -29.24
N ASP A 278 -4.78 -4.05 -28.17
CA ASP A 278 -3.91 -2.87 -28.25
C ASP A 278 -2.53 -3.23 -28.81
N PHE A 279 -2.18 -4.52 -28.76
CA PHE A 279 -1.15 -5.09 -29.61
C PHE A 279 -1.79 -5.41 -30.97
N GLY A 280 -1.97 -4.38 -31.80
CA GLY A 280 -1.92 -4.60 -33.24
C GLY A 280 -0.68 -5.43 -33.56
N SER A 281 -0.71 -6.22 -34.63
CA SER A 281 0.34 -7.14 -35.09
C SER A 281 1.66 -6.44 -35.49
N ALA A 282 2.11 -5.46 -34.71
CA ALA A 282 3.39 -4.81 -34.82
C ALA A 282 4.42 -5.75 -34.21
N SER A 283 5.07 -6.51 -35.09
CA SER A 283 6.39 -7.07 -34.85
C SER A 283 7.25 -6.00 -34.17
N LEU A 284 7.70 -6.29 -32.94
CA LEU A 284 8.66 -5.42 -32.25
C LEU A 284 9.87 -5.21 -33.16
N PRO A 285 10.29 -3.98 -33.49
CA PRO A 285 11.58 -3.79 -34.12
C PRO A 285 12.63 -4.28 -33.12
N VAL A 286 13.39 -5.29 -33.53
CA VAL A 286 14.55 -5.81 -32.82
C VAL A 286 15.61 -4.71 -32.81
N GLN A 287 15.49 -3.73 -31.93
CA GLN A 287 16.50 -2.69 -31.75
C GLN A 287 16.37 -1.93 -30.42
N VAL A 288 16.05 -2.60 -29.32
CA VAL A 288 16.33 -2.07 -27.97
C VAL A 288 16.75 -3.21 -27.03
N VAL A 289 17.83 -3.92 -27.38
CA VAL A 289 18.61 -4.72 -26.41
C VAL A 289 20.08 -4.45 -26.67
N ALA A 290 20.53 -3.23 -26.36
CA ALA A 290 21.95 -2.90 -26.20
C ALA A 290 22.09 -1.48 -25.66
N ARG A 291 21.82 -1.26 -24.36
CA ARG A 291 22.36 -0.07 -23.66
C ARG A 291 22.33 -0.19 -22.12
N THR A 292 22.67 -1.37 -21.58
CA THR A 292 23.13 -1.47 -20.19
C THR A 292 24.11 -2.63 -20.01
N ALA A 293 25.26 -2.55 -20.69
CA ALA A 293 26.38 -3.47 -20.45
C ALA A 293 27.72 -2.79 -20.78
N ILE A 294 27.94 -1.56 -20.28
CA ILE A 294 29.27 -0.94 -20.26
C ILE A 294 29.37 -0.12 -18.97
N VAL A 295 29.60 -0.79 -17.83
CA VAL A 295 30.47 -0.34 -16.71
C VAL A 295 30.71 -1.58 -15.84
N LEU A 296 31.52 -2.55 -16.30
CA LEU A 296 32.14 -3.60 -15.47
C LEU A 296 33.11 -4.43 -16.31
N SER A 297 34.15 -3.79 -16.86
CA SER A 297 35.32 -4.53 -17.37
C SER A 297 36.67 -3.87 -17.08
N ASP A 298 36.71 -2.67 -16.47
CA ASP A 298 37.98 -1.94 -16.24
C ASP A 298 38.61 -2.14 -14.85
N ARG A 299 38.24 -3.20 -14.12
CA ARG A 299 38.92 -3.53 -12.83
C ARG A 299 39.18 -5.02 -12.61
N LEU A 300 39.54 -5.76 -13.66
CA LEU A 300 40.18 -7.06 -13.53
C LEU A 300 41.45 -7.11 -14.38
N GLY A 301 42.37 -6.18 -14.08
CA GLY A 301 43.77 -6.25 -14.48
C GLY A 301 44.64 -6.38 -13.24
N SER A 302 45.50 -7.40 -13.21
CA SER A 302 46.49 -7.73 -12.18
C SER A 302 46.01 -8.68 -11.07
N LEU A 303 46.15 -9.99 -11.33
CA LEU A 303 46.66 -10.99 -10.38
C LEU A 303 46.94 -12.28 -11.18
N ARG A 304 48.10 -12.35 -11.85
CA ARG A 304 48.70 -13.62 -12.27
C ARG A 304 49.65 -14.06 -11.16
N ALA A 305 49.33 -15.17 -10.50
CA ALA A 305 50.30 -15.93 -9.71
C ALA A 305 50.88 -17.05 -10.57
N PRO A 306 52.20 -17.32 -10.56
CA PRO A 306 52.79 -18.42 -11.29
C PRO A 306 52.62 -19.74 -10.52
N VAL A 307 52.26 -20.79 -11.25
CA VAL A 307 52.27 -22.18 -10.79
C VAL A 307 53.72 -22.67 -10.72
N ARG A 308 54.09 -23.26 -9.58
CA ARG A 308 55.13 -24.28 -9.45
C ARG A 308 54.54 -25.45 -8.69
#